data_AF-A0A7H4PMI6-F1
#
_entry.id   AF-A0A7H4PMI6-F1
#
_cell.length_a   1.000
_cell.length_b   1.000
_cell.length_c   1.000
_cell.angle_alpha   90.00
_cell.angle_beta   90.00
_cell.angle_gamma   90.00
#
_symmetry.space_group_name_H-M   'P 1'
#
loop_
_entity.id
_entity.type
_entity.pdbx_description
1 polymer ?
#
loop_
_entity_poly.entity_id
_entity_poly.type
_entity_poly.pdbx_seq_one_letter_code
_entity_poly.pdbx_strand_id
1 'polypeptide(L)'
;MTDLFARFARTAFELFGHKVKYWITFNEPIVPVEGGYLYDFHYPCKKDGRLAAQVAFNIMLAHAKAVREFRALALESEIGVVLNLTPSYTRNDSAEDQKAAWYADLFFNRSFLDPLVKHQFPESAVRNSGRAPLPAGGDKRPTWS
;
A
#
# COMPACT_ATOMS: atom_id res chain seq x y z
N MET A 1 -14.80 -3.15 3.89
CA MET A 1 -14.05 -3.63 2.71
C MET A 1 -12.74 -4.28 3.09
N THR A 2 -11.81 -3.61 3.80
CA THR A 2 -10.51 -4.20 4.16
C THR A 2 -10.62 -5.46 5.03
N ASP A 3 -11.58 -5.51 5.96
CA ASP A 3 -11.85 -6.72 6.76
C ASP A 3 -12.43 -7.87 5.94
N LEU A 4 -13.17 -7.58 4.87
CA LEU A 4 -13.68 -8.60 3.96
C LEU A 4 -12.54 -9.23 3.17
N PHE A 5 -11.60 -8.42 2.69
CA PHE A 5 -10.38 -8.93 2.05
C PHE A 5 -9.55 -9.78 3.00
N ALA A 6 -9.36 -9.34 4.25
CA ALA A 6 -8.64 -10.13 5.24
C ALA A 6 -9.30 -11.49 5.53
N ARG A 7 -10.64 -11.52 5.63
CA ARG A 7 -11.41 -12.76 5.77
C ARG A 7 -11.25 -13.68 4.56
N PHE A 8 -11.34 -13.13 3.34
CA PHE A 8 -11.10 -13.88 2.11
C PHE A 8 -9.69 -14.48 2.07
N ALA A 9 -8.67 -13.67 2.36
CA ALA A 9 -7.27 -14.10 2.38
C ALA A 9 -7.06 -15.21 3.41
N ARG A 10 -7.58 -15.05 4.64
CA ARG A 10 -7.54 -16.08 5.67
C ARG A 10 -8.13 -17.40 5.20
N THR A 11 -9.32 -17.38 4.61
CA THR A 11 -9.96 -18.60 4.09
C THR A 11 -9.09 -19.25 3.01
N ALA A 12 -8.46 -18.47 2.12
CA ALA A 12 -7.53 -19.02 1.14
C ALA A 12 -6.29 -19.66 1.80
N PHE A 13 -5.72 -19.04 2.83
CA PHE A 13 -4.58 -19.57 3.57
C PHE A 13 -4.94 -20.88 4.29
N GLU A 14 -6.10 -20.95 4.95
CA GLU A 14 -6.58 -22.16 5.63
C GLU A 14 -6.81 -23.31 4.65
N LEU A 15 -7.39 -23.03 3.47
CA LEU A 15 -7.70 -24.07 2.48
C LEU A 15 -6.48 -24.54 1.68
N PHE A 16 -5.56 -23.63 1.35
CA PHE A 16 -4.49 -23.90 0.38
C PHE A 16 -3.07 -23.74 0.94
N GLY A 17 -2.91 -23.35 2.21
CA GLY A 17 -1.61 -23.12 2.85
C GLY A 17 -0.69 -24.34 2.84
N HIS A 18 -1.26 -25.56 2.81
CA HIS A 18 -0.51 -26.81 2.68
C HIS A 18 0.11 -27.04 1.29
N LYS A 19 -0.30 -26.27 0.26
CA LYS A 19 0.18 -26.38 -1.13
C LYS A 19 0.94 -25.15 -1.61
N VAL A 20 0.54 -23.96 -1.16
CA VAL A 20 1.07 -22.70 -1.66
C VAL A 20 2.28 -22.27 -0.84
N LYS A 21 3.43 -22.14 -1.49
CA LYS A 21 4.70 -21.72 -0.86
C LYS A 21 4.89 -20.22 -0.80
N TYR A 22 4.32 -19.47 -1.75
CA TYR A 22 4.49 -18.03 -1.88
C TYR A 22 3.14 -17.35 -2.11
N TRP A 23 2.80 -16.41 -1.25
CA TRP A 23 1.56 -15.66 -1.30
C TRP A 23 1.81 -14.21 -1.68
N ILE A 24 1.07 -13.72 -2.67
CA ILE A 24 1.05 -12.30 -3.02
C ILE A 24 -0.35 -11.77 -2.74
N THR A 25 -0.42 -10.76 -1.87
CA THR A 25 -1.69 -10.11 -1.50
C THR A 25 -2.25 -9.25 -2.62
N PHE A 26 -1.42 -8.35 -3.14
CA PHE A 26 -1.75 -7.45 -4.24
C PHE A 26 -0.61 -7.46 -5.27
N ASN A 27 -0.99 -7.46 -6.54
CA ASN A 27 -0.13 -7.10 -7.64
C ASN A 27 -0.34 -5.61 -7.92
N GLU A 28 0.75 -4.84 -7.91
CA GLU A 28 0.78 -3.44 -8.33
C GLU A 28 -0.33 -2.56 -7.71
N PRO A 29 -0.30 -2.37 -6.38
CA PRO A 29 -1.34 -1.62 -5.64
C PRO A 29 -1.73 -0.25 -6.20
N ILE A 30 -0.81 0.44 -6.88
CA ILE A 30 -1.04 1.76 -7.46
C ILE A 30 -1.88 1.71 -8.75
N VAL A 31 -1.87 0.61 -9.50
CA VAL A 31 -2.56 0.51 -10.80
C VAL A 31 -4.09 0.65 -10.68
N PRO A 32 -4.78 0.02 -9.71
CA PRO A 32 -6.20 0.27 -9.46
C PRO A 32 -6.50 1.71 -9.01
N VAL A 33 -5.56 2.37 -8.34
CA VAL A 33 -5.69 3.76 -7.89
C VAL A 33 -5.59 4.70 -9.10
N GLU A 34 -4.56 4.50 -9.92
CA GLU A 34 -4.32 5.26 -11.14
C GLU A 34 -5.46 5.10 -12.12
N GLY A 35 -5.70 3.89 -12.62
CA GLY A 35 -6.67 3.66 -13.68
C GLY A 35 -8.10 3.98 -13.26
N GLY A 36 -8.44 3.73 -11.98
CA GLY A 36 -9.81 3.85 -11.46
C GLY A 36 -10.18 5.22 -10.92
N TYR A 37 -9.21 5.99 -10.41
CA TYR A 37 -9.48 7.20 -9.63
C TYR A 37 -8.65 8.41 -10.02
N LEU A 38 -7.54 8.28 -10.75
CA LEU A 38 -6.79 9.42 -11.27
C LEU A 38 -6.97 9.61 -12.78
N TYR A 39 -6.89 8.50 -13.51
CA TYR A 39 -7.06 8.42 -14.96
C TYR A 39 -8.41 7.77 -15.30
N ASP A 40 -8.58 7.32 -16.54
CA ASP A 40 -9.85 6.80 -17.08
C ASP A 40 -9.73 5.49 -17.86
N PHE A 41 -8.69 4.70 -17.62
CA PHE A 41 -8.50 3.42 -18.30
C PHE A 41 -8.96 2.20 -17.50
N HIS A 42 -9.33 2.33 -16.21
CA HIS A 42 -10.02 1.29 -15.45
C HIS A 42 -11.32 1.83 -14.83
N TYR A 43 -12.37 1.01 -14.80
CA TYR A 43 -13.52 1.34 -13.97
C TYR A 43 -13.07 1.48 -12.50
N PRO A 44 -13.59 2.48 -11.76
CA PRO A 44 -14.76 3.30 -12.06
C PRO A 44 -14.51 4.66 -12.77
N CYS A 45 -13.31 4.95 -13.30
CA CYS A 45 -12.95 6.17 -14.03
C CYS A 45 -13.33 7.49 -13.32
N LYS A 46 -13.12 7.60 -12.00
CA LYS A 46 -13.67 8.68 -11.17
C LYS A 46 -12.96 10.03 -11.29
N LYS A 47 -11.68 10.06 -11.65
CA LYS A 47 -10.85 11.28 -11.71
C LYS A 47 -10.97 12.15 -10.45
N ASP A 48 -10.88 11.53 -9.27
CA ASP A 48 -10.97 12.16 -7.96
C ASP A 48 -9.75 11.78 -7.10
N GLY A 49 -8.87 12.76 -6.88
CA GLY A 49 -7.65 12.57 -6.11
C GLY A 49 -7.87 12.23 -4.63
N ARG A 50 -8.98 12.68 -4.02
CA ARG A 50 -9.31 12.31 -2.63
C ARG A 50 -9.72 10.85 -2.54
N LEU A 51 -10.55 10.40 -3.49
CA LEU A 51 -10.90 8.99 -3.59
C LEU A 51 -9.67 8.13 -3.92
N ALA A 52 -8.77 8.59 -4.80
CA ALA A 52 -7.52 7.91 -5.11
C ALA A 52 -6.67 7.67 -3.85
N ALA A 53 -6.42 8.72 -3.05
CA ALA A 53 -5.69 8.60 -1.79
C ALA A 53 -6.39 7.66 -0.80
N GLN A 54 -7.72 7.72 -0.72
CA GLN A 54 -8.52 6.85 0.14
C GLN A 54 -8.42 5.37 -0.27
N VAL A 55 -8.41 5.08 -1.57
CA VAL A 55 -8.28 3.72 -2.11
C VAL A 55 -6.86 3.21 -1.89
N ALA A 56 -5.83 4.00 -2.18
CA ALA A 56 -4.43 3.66 -1.91
C ALA A 56 -4.23 3.25 -0.45
N PHE A 57 -4.74 4.05 0.50
CA PHE A 57 -4.71 3.73 1.92
C PHE A 57 -5.40 2.41 2.24
N ASN A 58 -6.60 2.18 1.68
CA ASN A 58 -7.37 0.97 1.95
C ASN A 58 -6.68 -0.29 1.42
N ILE A 59 -6.00 -0.21 0.28
CA ILE A 59 -5.22 -1.32 -0.27
C ILE A 59 -4.08 -1.69 0.69
N MET A 60 -3.31 -0.71 1.14
CA MET A 60 -2.21 -0.94 2.10
C MET A 60 -2.70 -1.47 3.45
N LEU A 61 -3.84 -0.96 3.95
CA LEU A 61 -4.47 -1.48 5.17
C LEU A 61 -4.97 -2.92 4.98
N ALA A 62 -5.56 -3.24 3.82
CA ALA A 62 -6.00 -4.60 3.50
C ALA A 62 -4.82 -5.57 3.42
N HIS A 63 -3.70 -5.14 2.82
CA HIS A 63 -2.44 -5.90 2.80
C HIS A 63 -1.97 -6.22 4.23
N ALA A 64 -1.84 -5.19 5.08
CA ALA A 64 -1.39 -5.37 6.45
C ALA A 64 -2.30 -6.31 7.26
N LYS A 65 -3.62 -6.19 7.08
CA LYS A 65 -4.58 -7.11 7.72
C LYS A 65 -4.43 -8.54 7.23
N ALA A 66 -4.28 -8.75 5.91
CA ALA A 66 -4.06 -10.09 5.36
C ALA A 66 -2.74 -10.73 5.86
N VAL A 67 -1.65 -9.95 5.92
CA VAL A 67 -0.38 -10.41 6.51
C VAL A 67 -0.55 -10.79 7.98
N ARG A 68 -1.34 -10.04 8.75
CA ARG A 68 -1.64 -10.38 10.14
C ARG A 68 -2.40 -11.71 10.26
N GLU A 69 -3.42 -11.94 9.44
CA GLU A 69 -4.14 -13.22 9.42
C GLU A 69 -3.23 -14.38 8.99
N PHE A 70 -2.37 -14.16 7.99
CA PHE A 70 -1.39 -15.15 7.54
C PHE A 70 -0.43 -15.57 8.68
N ARG A 71 0.14 -14.59 9.39
CA ARG A 71 1.07 -14.82 10.49
C ARG A 71 0.42 -15.57 11.65
N ALA A 72 -0.89 -15.37 11.88
CA ALA A 72 -1.63 -16.07 12.93
C ALA A 72 -1.79 -17.59 12.66
N LEU A 73 -1.66 -18.03 11.40
CA LEU A 73 -1.76 -19.43 11.02
C LEU A 73 -0.43 -20.19 11.11
N ALA A 74 0.69 -19.50 11.37
CA ALA A 74 2.03 -20.09 11.50
C ALA A 74 2.40 -21.06 10.35
N LEU A 75 2.07 -20.68 9.12
CA LEU A 75 2.42 -21.45 7.92
C LEU A 75 3.92 -21.31 7.59
N GLU A 76 4.54 -22.37 7.07
CA GLU A 76 5.93 -22.38 6.57
C GLU A 76 6.13 -21.60 5.27
N SER A 77 5.03 -21.20 4.61
CA SER A 77 5.05 -20.40 3.39
C SER A 77 5.45 -18.94 3.64
N GLU A 78 5.77 -18.21 2.57
CA GLU A 78 6.06 -16.78 2.62
C GLU A 78 4.91 -15.92 2.07
N ILE A 79 4.83 -14.66 2.50
CA ILE A 79 3.82 -13.70 2.03
C ILE A 79 4.43 -12.34 1.71
N GLY A 80 3.95 -11.71 0.63
CA GLY A 80 4.40 -10.40 0.19
C GLY A 80 3.39 -9.62 -0.66
N VAL A 81 3.90 -8.59 -1.31
CA VAL A 81 3.20 -7.71 -2.24
C VAL A 81 4.16 -7.39 -3.39
N VAL A 82 3.64 -7.28 -4.61
CA VAL A 82 4.43 -6.87 -5.77
C VAL A 82 4.18 -5.39 -6.01
N LEU A 83 5.25 -4.59 -5.97
CA LEU A 83 5.19 -3.15 -6.27
C LEU A 83 5.79 -2.87 -7.64
N ASN A 84 5.07 -2.13 -8.47
CA ASN A 84 5.63 -1.41 -9.60
C ASN A 84 6.16 -0.05 -9.09
N LEU A 85 7.47 0.16 -9.17
CA LEU A 85 8.09 1.42 -8.79
C LEU A 85 8.38 2.23 -10.06
N THR A 86 8.02 3.51 -10.03
CA THR A 86 8.22 4.45 -11.14
C THR A 86 9.09 5.61 -10.63
N PRO A 87 10.42 5.51 -10.75
CA PRO A 87 11.32 6.59 -10.36
C PRO A 87 10.94 7.90 -11.04
N SER A 88 10.79 8.96 -10.25
CA SER A 88 10.39 10.28 -10.72
C SER A 88 11.62 11.16 -10.90
N TYR A 89 11.79 11.73 -12.10
CA TYR A 89 12.91 12.60 -12.44
C TYR A 89 12.43 14.01 -12.75
N THR A 90 13.26 14.99 -12.45
CA THR A 90 13.02 16.38 -12.85
C THR A 90 13.29 16.55 -14.34
N ARG A 91 12.56 17.48 -14.97
CA ARG A 91 12.87 17.88 -16.35
C ARG A 91 14.04 18.86 -16.41
N ASN A 92 14.17 19.73 -15.39
CA ASN A 92 15.30 20.64 -15.20
C ASN A 92 15.52 20.96 -13.72
N ASP A 93 16.46 21.87 -13.43
CA ASP A 93 16.88 22.22 -12.06
C ASP A 93 15.99 23.26 -11.36
N SER A 94 14.85 23.65 -11.94
CA SER A 94 13.93 24.59 -11.29
C SER A 94 13.38 24.02 -9.98
N ALA A 95 13.14 24.90 -9.01
CA ALA A 95 12.57 24.51 -7.73
C ALA A 95 11.18 23.89 -7.88
N GLU A 96 10.42 24.34 -8.88
CA GLU A 96 9.10 23.83 -9.25
C GLU A 96 9.18 22.39 -9.77
N ASP A 97 10.10 22.09 -10.69
CA ASP A 97 10.27 20.74 -11.24
C ASP A 97 10.77 19.77 -10.16
N GLN A 98 11.69 20.20 -9.29
CA GLN A 98 12.14 19.40 -8.13
C GLN A 98 10.99 19.06 -7.17
N LYS A 99 10.14 20.05 -6.88
CA LYS A 99 8.97 19.87 -6.02
C LYS A 99 7.95 18.93 -6.66
N ALA A 100 7.72 19.04 -7.96
CA ALA A 100 6.82 18.16 -8.70
C ALA A 100 7.31 16.71 -8.70
N ALA A 101 8.59 16.47 -9.00
CA ALA A 101 9.20 15.14 -8.95
C ALA A 101 9.10 14.52 -7.54
N TRP A 102 9.29 15.32 -6.50
CA TRP A 102 9.14 14.87 -5.12
C TRP A 102 7.70 14.44 -4.79
N TYR A 103 6.68 15.18 -5.24
CA TYR A 103 5.29 14.77 -5.03
C TYR A 103 4.92 13.52 -5.82
N ALA A 104 5.42 13.38 -7.05
CA ALA A 104 5.22 12.18 -7.86
C ALA A 104 5.83 10.95 -7.17
N ASP A 105 7.09 11.04 -6.73
CA ASP A 105 7.74 9.96 -5.97
C ASP A 105 7.01 9.63 -4.67
N LEU A 106 6.58 10.68 -3.94
CA LEU A 106 5.82 10.52 -2.72
C LEU A 106 4.54 9.71 -2.95
N PHE A 107 3.81 10.02 -4.02
CA PHE A 107 2.51 9.41 -4.30
C PHE A 107 2.64 8.01 -4.91
N PHE A 108 3.40 7.86 -6.00
CA PHE A 108 3.47 6.61 -6.78
C PHE A 108 4.33 5.54 -6.10
N ASN A 109 5.38 5.94 -5.36
CA ASN A 109 6.32 5.00 -4.77
C ASN A 109 6.19 4.95 -3.25
N ARG A 110 6.49 6.07 -2.58
CA ARG A 110 6.71 6.07 -1.12
C ARG A 110 5.44 5.84 -0.31
N SER A 111 4.27 6.21 -0.84
CA SER A 111 2.98 5.94 -0.19
C SER A 111 2.66 4.44 -0.07
N PHE A 112 3.34 3.58 -0.84
CA PHE A 112 3.22 2.12 -0.78
C PHE A 112 4.48 1.47 -0.21
N LEU A 113 5.66 1.97 -0.57
CA LEU A 113 6.94 1.41 -0.13
C LEU A 113 7.24 1.70 1.34
N ASP A 114 7.05 2.95 1.80
CA ASP A 114 7.40 3.32 3.19
C ASP A 114 6.57 2.53 4.23
N PRO A 115 5.25 2.30 4.06
CA PRO A 115 4.50 1.44 4.99
C PRO A 115 5.01 0.00 5.08
N LEU A 116 5.59 -0.55 4.00
CA LEU A 116 6.09 -1.91 3.97
C LEU A 116 7.46 -2.03 4.66
N VAL A 117 8.36 -1.09 4.41
CA VAL A 117 9.75 -1.16 4.87
C VAL A 117 10.01 -0.41 6.16
N LYS A 118 9.24 0.64 6.45
CA LYS A 118 9.38 1.52 7.63
C LYS A 118 8.20 1.43 8.59
N HIS A 119 7.18 0.64 8.26
CA HIS A 119 5.95 0.50 9.05
C HIS A 119 5.20 1.82 9.32
N GLN A 120 5.40 2.83 8.47
CA GLN A 120 4.76 4.13 8.60
C GLN A 120 4.44 4.72 7.22
N PHE A 121 3.30 5.41 7.12
CA PHE A 121 3.02 6.23 5.94
C PHE A 121 3.87 7.51 5.99
N PRO A 122 4.30 8.04 4.83
CA PRO A 122 4.92 9.35 4.79
C PRO A 122 3.98 10.42 5.38
N GLU A 123 4.46 11.21 6.34
CA GLU A 123 3.64 12.26 6.98
C GLU A 123 3.06 13.24 5.96
N SER A 124 3.85 13.57 4.94
CA SER A 124 3.42 14.42 3.83
C SER A 124 2.28 13.80 3.03
N ALA A 125 2.28 12.48 2.80
CA ALA A 125 1.19 11.79 2.11
C ALA A 125 -0.11 11.86 2.93
N VAL A 126 0.00 11.66 4.25
CA VAL A 126 -1.16 11.75 5.16
C VAL A 126 -1.72 13.18 5.19
N ARG A 127 -0.87 14.18 5.38
CA ARG A 127 -1.26 15.60 5.39
C ARG A 127 -1.95 16.01 4.08
N ASN A 128 -1.39 15.61 2.93
CA ASN A 128 -1.93 15.99 1.62
C ASN A 128 -3.24 15.24 1.28
N SER A 129 -3.47 14.07 1.88
CA SER A 129 -4.72 13.30 1.71
C SER A 129 -5.92 13.87 2.48
N GLY A 130 -5.70 14.85 3.36
CA GLY A 130 -6.74 15.40 4.24
C GLY A 130 -7.17 14.45 5.38
N ARG A 131 -6.44 13.35 5.60
CA ARG A 131 -6.62 12.45 6.75
C ARG A 131 -5.71 12.87 7.91
N ALA A 132 -6.19 12.69 9.14
CA ALA A 132 -5.35 12.79 10.32
C ALA A 132 -4.24 11.71 10.29
N PRO A 133 -3.03 12.00 10.80
CA PRO A 133 -2.01 10.98 11.02
C PRO A 133 -2.61 9.77 11.75
N LEU A 134 -2.32 8.56 11.28
CA LEU A 134 -2.55 7.39 12.12
C LEU A 134 -1.75 7.60 13.42
N PRO A 135 -2.27 7.18 14.58
CA PRO A 135 -1.47 7.18 15.79
C PRO A 135 -0.19 6.43 15.49
N ALA A 136 0.96 7.04 15.74
CA ALA A 136 2.22 6.32 15.70
C ALA A 136 2.03 5.06 16.55
N GLY A 137 2.17 3.88 15.93
CA GLY A 137 2.21 2.65 16.69
C GLY A 137 3.30 2.83 17.73
N GLY A 138 2.90 2.87 19.00
CA GLY A 138 3.81 3.23 20.10
C GLY A 138 5.10 2.45 19.98
N ASP A 139 6.22 3.15 20.12
CA ASP A 139 7.57 2.60 20.16
C ASP A 139 7.66 1.52 21.25
N LYS A 140 7.35 0.30 20.85
CA LYS A 140 7.72 -0.92 21.52
C LYS A 140 8.29 -1.83 20.46
N ARG A 141 9.56 -1.59 20.13
CA ARG A 141 10.41 -2.60 19.48
C ARG A 141 10.15 -3.95 20.17
N PRO A 142 9.63 -4.97 19.46
CA PRO A 142 9.62 -6.31 19.99
C PRO A 142 11.09 -6.73 20.09
N THR A 143 11.59 -6.91 21.30
CA THR A 143 12.82 -7.67 21.52
C THR A 143 12.50 -9.11 21.15
N TRP A 144 12.98 -9.55 19.99
CA TRP A 144 12.95 -10.96 19.60
C TRP A 144 14.12 -11.65 20.30
N SER A 145 13.89 -12.08 21.54
CA SER A 145 14.68 -13.09 22.25
C SER A 145 13.78 -14.28 22.55
#